data_AF-A0A135VWN5-F1
#
_entry.id   AF-A0A135VWN5-F1
#
_cell.length_a   1.000
_cell.length_b   1.000
_cell.length_c   1.000
_cell.angle_alpha   90.00
_cell.angle_beta   90.00
_cell.angle_gamma   90.00
#
_symmetry.space_group_name_H-M   'P 1'
#
loop_
_entity.id
_entity.type
_entity.pdbx_description
1 polymer ?
#
loop_
_entity_poly.entity_id
_entity_poly.type
_entity_poly.pdbx_seq_one_letter_code
_entity_poly.pdbx_strand_id
1 'polypeptide(L)'
;MPDRKLYTIKDLMNDLKKLDATPSVLYDVGSELVYRELDWCKKTLGDDHLVTKNLMALMEFMQYDYENQLLTAELWRVKDTPKSAINTFMRDRPEEFLTHPIGILSEQIQEVLKRADESRREEKKRYKKLEKSVRAEIKADSKNPDLWNKLRLLLWILGKYSESSEAFKTAKELGWSAESSTLVAI
;
A
#
# COMPACT_ATOMS: atom_id res chain seq x y z
N MET A 1 -16.67 -9.04 -2.36
CA MET A 1 -16.82 -7.86 -1.49
C MET A 1 -18.14 -8.00 -0.74
N PRO A 2 -18.24 -7.64 0.55
CA PRO A 2 -19.50 -7.62 1.28
C PRO A 2 -20.44 -6.58 0.68
N ASP A 3 -21.70 -6.93 0.53
CA ASP A 3 -22.73 -5.98 0.12
C ASP A 3 -23.07 -5.06 1.30
N ARG A 4 -22.91 -3.75 1.11
CA ARG A 4 -23.14 -2.72 2.14
C ARG A 4 -23.99 -1.62 1.55
N LYS A 5 -24.95 -1.15 2.35
CA LYS A 5 -25.78 0.02 2.01
C LYS A 5 -25.07 1.35 2.28
N LEU A 6 -24.14 1.36 3.23
CA LEU A 6 -23.32 2.50 3.62
C LEU A 6 -21.90 2.02 3.89
N TYR A 7 -20.91 2.78 3.43
CA TYR A 7 -19.51 2.55 3.77
C TYR A 7 -19.02 3.60 4.75
N THR A 8 -18.33 3.14 5.79
CA THR A 8 -17.47 3.99 6.62
C THR A 8 -16.02 3.93 6.13
N ILE A 9 -15.17 4.84 6.60
CA ILE A 9 -13.72 4.73 6.40
C ILE A 9 -13.19 3.37 6.87
N LYS A 10 -13.62 2.90 8.04
CA LYS A 10 -13.23 1.60 8.59
C LYS A 10 -13.64 0.45 7.68
N ASP A 11 -14.82 0.49 7.07
CA ASP A 11 -15.26 -0.52 6.10
C ASP A 11 -14.37 -0.57 4.86
N LEU A 12 -14.09 0.60 4.27
CA LEU A 12 -13.21 0.71 3.10
C LEU A 12 -11.82 0.14 3.40
N MET A 13 -11.20 0.55 4.51
CA MET A 13 -9.88 0.07 4.90
C MET A 13 -9.90 -1.42 5.25
N ASN A 14 -10.99 -1.95 5.81
CA ASN A 14 -11.15 -3.38 6.06
C ASN A 14 -11.20 -4.21 4.78
N ASP A 15 -11.84 -3.70 3.74
CA ASP A 15 -11.89 -4.39 2.45
C ASP A 15 -10.57 -4.30 1.69
N LEU A 16 -9.87 -3.16 1.75
CA LEU A 16 -8.51 -3.02 1.20
C LEU A 16 -7.51 -3.98 1.85
N LYS A 17 -7.64 -4.25 3.15
CA LYS A 17 -6.86 -5.30 3.84
C LYS A 17 -7.13 -6.69 3.28
N LYS A 18 -8.36 -7.01 2.88
CA LYS A 18 -8.70 -8.32 2.30
C LYS A 18 -8.16 -8.48 0.87
N LEU A 19 -7.91 -7.36 0.19
CA LEU A 19 -7.30 -7.35 -1.13
C LEU A 19 -5.77 -7.48 -1.09
N ASP A 20 -5.14 -7.48 0.08
CA ASP A 20 -3.69 -7.28 0.21
C ASP A 20 -3.22 -6.05 -0.59
N ALA A 21 -3.91 -4.92 -0.43
CA ALA A 21 -3.68 -3.71 -1.22
C ALA A 21 -2.23 -3.22 -1.08
N THR A 22 -1.52 -3.21 -2.21
CA THR A 22 -0.18 -2.63 -2.36
C THR A 22 -0.25 -1.11 -2.46
N PRO A 23 0.89 -0.39 -2.42
CA PRO A 23 0.88 1.06 -2.59
C PRO A 23 0.17 1.52 -3.84
N SER A 24 0.42 0.89 -5.00
CA SER A 24 -0.26 1.19 -6.26
C SER A 24 -1.79 1.07 -6.15
N VAL A 25 -2.28 -0.01 -5.53
CA VAL A 25 -3.72 -0.22 -5.31
C VAL A 25 -4.31 0.80 -4.35
N LEU A 26 -3.61 1.15 -3.26
CA LEU A 26 -4.07 2.21 -2.37
C LEU A 26 -4.05 3.57 -3.05
N TYR A 27 -3.04 3.87 -3.87
CA TYR A 27 -2.95 5.12 -4.62
C TYR A 27 -4.18 5.31 -5.52
N ASP A 28 -4.52 4.29 -6.30
CA ASP A 28 -5.68 4.32 -7.22
C ASP A 28 -6.99 4.54 -6.46
N VAL A 29 -7.23 3.75 -5.40
CA VAL A 29 -8.45 3.85 -4.59
C VAL A 29 -8.52 5.18 -3.83
N GLY A 30 -7.38 5.67 -3.33
CA GLY A 30 -7.28 6.94 -2.62
C GLY A 30 -7.60 8.11 -3.54
N SER A 31 -7.04 8.10 -4.74
CA SER A 31 -7.23 9.16 -5.74
C SER A 31 -8.67 9.21 -6.27
N GLU A 32 -9.39 8.08 -6.32
CA GLU A 32 -10.79 8.06 -6.73
C GLU A 32 -11.78 8.29 -5.59
N LEU A 33 -11.61 7.65 -4.42
CA LEU A 33 -12.60 7.70 -3.34
C LEU A 33 -12.23 8.70 -2.24
N VAL A 34 -11.04 8.56 -1.66
CA VAL A 34 -10.63 9.36 -0.49
C VAL A 34 -10.46 10.82 -0.87
N TYR A 35 -9.94 11.11 -2.06
CA TYR A 35 -9.81 12.47 -2.58
C TYR A 35 -11.17 13.18 -2.68
N ARG A 36 -12.21 12.50 -3.19
CA ARG A 36 -13.57 13.07 -3.33
C ARG A 36 -14.19 13.35 -1.97
N GLU A 37 -14.04 12.43 -1.03
CA GLU A 37 -14.54 12.60 0.33
C GLU A 37 -13.80 13.75 1.04
N LEU A 38 -12.47 13.81 0.88
CA LEU A 38 -11.65 14.88 1.42
C LEU A 38 -12.05 16.25 0.86
N ASP A 39 -12.21 16.38 -0.46
CA ASP A 39 -12.65 17.62 -1.11
C ASP A 39 -14.01 18.09 -0.58
N TRP A 40 -14.95 17.16 -0.39
CA TRP A 40 -16.24 17.47 0.23
C TRP A 40 -16.08 17.96 1.67
N CYS A 41 -15.35 17.23 2.53
CA CYS A 41 -15.13 17.60 3.93
C CYS A 41 -14.42 18.95 4.08
N LYS A 42 -13.46 19.27 3.21
CA LYS A 42 -12.81 20.59 3.19
C LYS A 42 -13.81 21.72 2.94
N LYS A 43 -14.74 21.52 2.00
CA LYS A 43 -15.76 22.52 1.63
C LYS A 43 -16.87 22.66 2.68
N THR A 44 -17.20 21.60 3.41
CA THR A 44 -18.37 21.58 4.31
C THR A 44 -18.00 21.71 5.78
N LEU A 45 -16.93 21.04 6.22
CA LEU A 45 -16.48 21.00 7.62
C LEU A 45 -15.30 21.94 7.88
N GLY A 46 -14.55 22.28 6.84
CA GLY A 46 -13.31 23.06 6.91
C GLY A 46 -12.07 22.20 7.16
N ASP A 47 -10.90 22.77 6.86
CA ASP A 47 -9.59 22.10 6.97
C ASP A 47 -9.24 21.70 8.41
N ASP A 48 -9.73 22.46 9.40
CA ASP A 48 -9.42 22.22 10.80
C ASP A 48 -10.23 21.12 11.49
N HIS A 49 -11.29 20.66 10.83
CA HIS A 49 -12.19 19.63 11.37
C HIS A 49 -11.45 18.28 11.53
N LEU A 50 -11.78 17.55 12.60
CA LEU A 50 -11.11 16.29 12.98
C LEU A 50 -11.12 15.26 11.82
N VAL A 51 -12.29 15.06 11.21
CA VAL A 51 -12.45 14.16 10.05
C VAL A 51 -11.61 14.63 8.86
N THR A 52 -11.64 15.92 8.51
CA THR A 52 -10.87 16.47 7.39
C THR A 52 -9.37 16.25 7.58
N LYS A 53 -8.84 16.55 8.78
CA LYS A 53 -7.42 16.30 9.10
C LYS A 53 -7.02 14.84 8.97
N ASN A 54 -7.87 13.91 9.42
CA ASN A 54 -7.57 12.49 9.31
C ASN A 54 -7.75 11.95 7.88
N LEU A 55 -8.65 12.52 7.08
CA LEU A 55 -8.73 12.25 5.63
C LEU A 55 -7.50 12.76 4.88
N MET A 56 -6.94 13.92 5.25
CA MET A 56 -5.67 14.40 4.70
C MET A 56 -4.54 13.42 5.02
N ALA A 57 -4.43 12.98 6.27
CA ALA A 57 -3.44 11.98 6.66
C ALA A 57 -3.66 10.62 5.97
N LEU A 58 -4.91 10.22 5.72
CA LEU A 58 -5.22 9.02 4.95
C LEU A 58 -4.79 9.16 3.49
N MET A 59 -5.04 10.32 2.88
CA MET A 59 -4.62 10.63 1.52
C MET A 59 -3.09 10.58 1.39
N GLU A 60 -2.38 11.21 2.31
CA GLU A 60 -0.91 11.18 2.39
C GLU A 60 -0.37 9.76 2.54
N PHE A 61 -0.95 8.96 3.44
CA PHE A 61 -0.58 7.56 3.60
C PHE A 61 -0.78 6.74 2.32
N MET A 62 -1.93 6.91 1.66
CA MET A 62 -2.29 6.14 0.47
C MET A 62 -1.51 6.56 -0.78
N GLN A 63 -1.06 7.80 -0.88
CA GLN A 63 -0.32 8.31 -2.04
C GLN A 63 1.19 8.30 -1.88
N TYR A 64 1.72 8.37 -0.66
CA TYR A 64 3.14 8.61 -0.43
C TYR A 64 3.73 7.70 0.66
N ASP A 65 3.26 7.80 1.91
CA ASP A 65 3.99 7.20 3.04
C ASP A 65 4.16 5.69 2.90
N TYR A 66 3.11 4.99 2.45
CA TYR A 66 3.14 3.54 2.36
C TYR A 66 4.14 3.02 1.33
N GLU A 67 4.25 3.70 0.19
CA GLU A 67 5.27 3.39 -0.81
C GLU A 67 6.66 3.70 -0.25
N ASN A 68 6.82 4.88 0.35
CA ASN A 68 8.08 5.30 0.93
C ASN A 68 8.59 4.32 1.99
N GLN A 69 7.72 3.82 2.88
CA GLN A 69 8.05 2.81 3.88
C GLN A 69 8.60 1.50 3.26
N LEU A 70 8.19 1.15 2.04
CA LEU A 70 8.78 0.02 1.32
C LEU A 70 10.14 0.40 0.73
N LEU A 71 10.25 1.56 0.07
CA LEU A 71 11.48 2.03 -0.57
C LEU A 71 12.63 2.23 0.45
N THR A 72 12.34 2.85 1.58
CA THR A 72 13.29 3.06 2.69
C THR A 72 13.56 1.79 3.50
N ALA A 73 12.86 0.71 3.17
CA ALA A 73 12.92 -0.58 3.85
C ALA A 73 12.56 -0.51 5.34
N GLU A 74 11.55 0.27 5.69
CA GLU A 74 10.89 0.20 6.99
C GLU A 74 10.01 -1.06 7.09
N LEU A 75 9.35 -1.41 5.97
CA LEU A 75 8.56 -2.63 5.79
C LEU A 75 9.42 -3.74 5.14
N TRP A 76 10.15 -4.49 5.97
CA TRP A 76 11.04 -5.56 5.49
C TRP A 76 10.92 -6.87 6.25
N ARG A 77 10.36 -6.84 7.45
CA ARG A 77 10.24 -8.03 8.31
C ARG A 77 9.09 -8.89 7.82
N VAL A 78 9.11 -10.17 8.17
CA VAL A 78 8.04 -11.13 7.81
C VAL A 78 6.64 -10.67 8.22
N LYS A 79 6.53 -9.97 9.36
CA LYS A 79 5.25 -9.43 9.88
C LYS A 79 4.77 -8.17 9.15
N ASP A 80 5.67 -7.49 8.45
CA ASP A 80 5.42 -6.23 7.76
C ASP A 80 4.69 -6.57 6.45
N THR A 81 3.38 -6.70 6.52
CA THR A 81 2.46 -7.05 5.42
C THR A 81 1.56 -5.86 5.07
N PRO A 82 0.88 -5.86 3.90
CA PRO A 82 -0.13 -4.85 3.58
C PRO A 82 -1.16 -4.63 4.68
N LYS A 83 -1.66 -5.75 5.23
CA LYS A 83 -2.60 -5.74 6.34
C LYS A 83 -2.02 -5.04 7.58
N SER A 84 -0.75 -5.29 7.91
CA SER A 84 -0.09 -4.67 9.06
C SER A 84 0.18 -3.18 8.86
N ALA A 85 0.53 -2.75 7.64
CA ALA A 85 0.74 -1.33 7.31
C ALA A 85 -0.58 -0.56 7.47
N ILE A 86 -1.66 -1.06 6.87
CA ILE A 86 -3.00 -0.47 7.04
C ILE A 86 -3.44 -0.49 8.50
N ASN A 87 -3.23 -1.59 9.23
CA ASN A 87 -3.58 -1.64 10.65
C ASN A 87 -2.77 -0.62 11.48
N THR A 88 -1.50 -0.40 11.15
CA THR A 88 -0.65 0.58 11.82
C THR A 88 -1.17 1.99 11.60
N PHE A 89 -1.54 2.33 10.35
CA PHE A 89 -2.18 3.61 10.05
C PHE A 89 -3.48 3.81 10.85
N MET A 90 -4.29 2.75 10.98
CA MET A 90 -5.63 2.83 11.58
C MET A 90 -5.64 2.81 13.12
N ARG A 91 -4.60 2.27 13.77
CA ARG A 91 -4.60 1.93 15.19
C ARG A 91 -4.93 3.10 16.11
N ASP A 92 -4.38 4.27 15.82
CA ASP A 92 -4.42 5.43 16.72
C ASP A 92 -5.35 6.54 16.16
N ARG A 93 -6.27 6.17 15.27
CA ARG A 93 -7.21 7.11 14.63
C ARG A 93 -8.49 7.29 15.46
N PRO A 94 -9.06 8.50 15.53
CA PRO A 94 -10.29 8.75 16.28
C PRO A 94 -11.48 7.93 15.75
N GLU A 95 -12.34 7.43 16.65
CA GLU A 95 -13.52 6.65 16.26
C GLU A 95 -14.48 7.47 15.37
N GLU A 96 -14.59 8.78 15.59
CA GLU A 96 -15.35 9.70 14.72
C GLU A 96 -14.89 9.62 13.26
N PHE A 97 -13.58 9.63 13.01
CA PHE A 97 -13.04 9.45 11.66
C PHE A 97 -13.26 8.03 11.13
N LEU A 98 -13.04 7.01 11.96
CA LEU A 98 -13.17 5.61 11.54
C LEU A 98 -14.61 5.26 11.14
N THR A 99 -15.59 5.82 11.84
CA THR A 99 -17.03 5.62 11.59
C THR A 99 -17.62 6.66 10.65
N HIS A 100 -16.82 7.61 10.17
CA HIS A 100 -17.27 8.64 9.22
C HIS A 100 -17.84 7.98 7.95
N PRO A 101 -19.11 8.26 7.60
CA PRO A 101 -19.73 7.73 6.40
C PRO A 101 -19.11 8.40 5.18
N ILE A 102 -18.73 7.60 4.19
CA ILE A 102 -18.27 8.10 2.90
C ILE A 102 -19.50 8.54 2.10
N GLY A 103 -19.55 9.79 1.67
CA GLY A 103 -20.64 10.40 0.90
C GLY A 103 -20.74 9.92 -0.55
N ILE A 104 -20.14 8.79 -0.88
CA ILE A 104 -20.11 8.17 -2.21
C ILE A 104 -21.04 6.96 -2.19
N LEU A 105 -21.81 6.76 -3.26
CA LEU A 105 -22.75 5.65 -3.38
C LEU A 105 -22.02 4.31 -3.20
N SER A 106 -22.61 3.41 -2.43
CA SER A 106 -22.01 2.11 -2.11
C SER A 106 -21.71 1.29 -3.35
N GLU A 107 -22.54 1.37 -4.39
CA GLU A 107 -22.34 0.69 -5.67
C GLU A 107 -21.07 1.19 -6.37
N GLN A 108 -20.81 2.51 -6.32
CA GLN A 108 -19.60 3.11 -6.89
C GLN A 108 -18.36 2.67 -6.11
N ILE A 109 -18.42 2.68 -4.77
CA ILE A 109 -17.31 2.18 -3.93
C ILE A 109 -17.02 0.70 -4.24
N GLN A 110 -18.06 -0.12 -4.37
CA GLN A 110 -17.91 -1.53 -4.73
C GLN A 110 -17.30 -1.73 -6.12
N GLU A 111 -17.63 -0.88 -7.10
CA GLU A 111 -17.03 -0.91 -8.44
C GLU A 111 -15.53 -0.58 -8.40
N VAL A 112 -15.14 0.46 -7.66
CA VAL A 112 -13.72 0.80 -7.44
C VAL A 112 -12.99 -0.36 -6.78
N LEU A 113 -13.58 -0.98 -5.75
CA LEU A 113 -13.00 -2.12 -5.05
C LEU A 113 -12.88 -3.38 -5.93
N LYS A 114 -13.80 -3.58 -6.89
CA LYS A 114 -13.68 -4.65 -7.90
C LYS A 114 -12.52 -4.39 -8.85
N ARG A 115 -12.40 -3.16 -9.38
CA ARG A 115 -11.25 -2.77 -10.21
C ARG A 115 -9.92 -2.89 -9.46
N ALA A 116 -9.91 -2.56 -8.16
CA ALA A 116 -8.75 -2.74 -7.29
C ALA A 116 -8.36 -4.22 -7.15
N ASP A 117 -9.31 -5.14 -6.97
CA ASP A 117 -9.04 -6.59 -6.93
C ASP A 117 -8.47 -7.09 -8.27
N GLU A 118 -9.03 -6.63 -9.39
CA GLU A 118 -8.54 -6.97 -10.73
C GLU A 118 -7.12 -6.45 -10.95
N SER A 119 -6.87 -5.18 -10.65
CA SER A 119 -5.54 -4.55 -10.71
C SER A 119 -4.53 -5.34 -9.86
N ARG A 120 -4.91 -5.70 -8.63
CA ARG A 120 -4.08 -6.51 -7.72
C ARG A 120 -3.72 -7.89 -8.32
N ARG A 121 -4.65 -8.55 -9.00
CA ARG A 121 -4.41 -9.84 -9.68
C ARG A 121 -3.46 -9.70 -10.85
N GLU A 122 -3.62 -8.65 -11.66
CA GLU A 122 -2.73 -8.37 -12.79
C GLU A 122 -1.33 -7.98 -12.31
N GLU A 123 -1.24 -7.18 -11.25
CA GLU A 123 -0.01 -6.84 -10.57
C GLU A 123 0.78 -8.10 -10.13
N LYS A 124 0.10 -9.05 -9.47
CA LYS A 124 0.67 -10.37 -9.13
C LYS A 124 1.23 -11.11 -10.34
N LYS A 125 0.53 -11.09 -11.49
CA LYS A 125 0.99 -11.75 -12.72
C LYS A 125 2.23 -11.07 -13.29
N ARG A 126 2.25 -9.74 -13.34
CA ARG A 126 3.39 -8.94 -13.85
C ARG A 126 4.63 -9.15 -12.98
N TYR A 127 4.50 -9.02 -11.66
CA TYR A 127 5.65 -9.16 -10.76
C TYR A 127 6.20 -10.58 -10.65
N LYS A 128 5.40 -11.62 -10.90
CA LYS A 128 5.93 -12.99 -11.03
C LYS A 128 6.91 -13.14 -12.20
N LYS A 129 6.68 -12.43 -13.31
CA LYS A 129 7.61 -12.46 -14.45
C LYS A 129 8.88 -11.67 -14.12
N LEU A 130 8.72 -10.49 -13.51
CA LEU A 130 9.85 -9.65 -13.13
C LEU A 130 10.73 -10.31 -12.06
N GLU A 131 10.14 -11.01 -11.08
CA GLU A 131 10.87 -11.77 -10.06
C GLU A 131 11.78 -12.84 -10.69
N LYS A 132 11.31 -13.56 -11.72
CA LYS A 132 12.15 -14.52 -12.45
C LYS A 132 13.33 -13.85 -13.17
N SER A 133 13.11 -12.69 -13.78
CA SER A 133 14.18 -11.91 -14.44
C SER A 133 15.24 -11.49 -13.43
N VAL A 134 14.82 -10.88 -12.32
CA VAL A 134 15.73 -10.42 -11.27
C VAL A 134 16.51 -11.59 -10.66
N ARG A 135 15.89 -12.76 -10.47
CA ARG A 135 16.64 -13.96 -10.05
C ARG A 135 17.67 -14.43 -11.06
N ALA A 136 17.46 -14.24 -12.36
CA ALA A 136 18.47 -14.55 -13.38
C ALA A 136 19.61 -13.51 -13.35
N GLU A 137 19.30 -12.23 -13.17
CA GLU A 137 20.28 -11.16 -12.98
C GLU A 137 21.17 -11.43 -11.74
N ILE A 138 20.57 -11.82 -10.60
CA ILE A 138 21.30 -12.20 -9.38
C ILE A 138 22.22 -13.41 -9.60
N LYS A 139 21.86 -14.36 -10.47
CA LYS A 139 22.75 -15.48 -10.79
C LYS A 139 23.99 -15.03 -11.56
N ALA A 140 23.87 -13.98 -12.37
CA ALA A 140 24.98 -13.39 -13.12
C ALA A 140 25.82 -12.44 -12.25
N ASP A 141 25.18 -11.68 -11.35
CA ASP A 141 25.82 -10.74 -10.44
C ASP A 141 25.23 -10.85 -9.02
N SER A 142 25.71 -11.85 -8.29
CA SER A 142 25.19 -12.17 -6.95
C SER A 142 25.63 -11.21 -5.86
N LYS A 143 26.61 -10.33 -6.14
CA LYS A 143 27.17 -9.38 -5.19
C LYS A 143 26.54 -7.99 -5.30
N ASN A 144 25.60 -7.80 -6.21
CA ASN A 144 24.92 -6.52 -6.41
C ASN A 144 23.81 -6.31 -5.35
N PRO A 145 23.98 -5.38 -4.39
CA PRO A 145 22.99 -5.13 -3.34
C PRO A 145 21.63 -4.68 -3.88
N ASP A 146 21.59 -3.91 -4.98
CA ASP A 146 20.35 -3.38 -5.55
C ASP A 146 19.48 -4.47 -6.16
N LEU A 147 20.09 -5.50 -6.77
CA LEU A 147 19.33 -6.64 -7.28
C LEU A 147 18.62 -7.41 -6.16
N TRP A 148 19.27 -7.56 -5.01
CA TRP A 148 18.67 -8.19 -3.84
C TRP A 148 17.56 -7.33 -3.22
N ASN A 149 17.73 -6.00 -3.15
CA ASN A 149 16.65 -5.11 -2.71
C ASN A 149 15.46 -5.10 -3.69
N LYS A 150 15.72 -5.11 -4.99
CA LYS A 150 14.68 -5.25 -6.02
C LYS A 150 13.94 -6.57 -5.87
N LEU A 151 14.65 -7.68 -5.64
CA LEU A 151 14.05 -8.98 -5.37
C LEU A 151 13.17 -8.92 -4.10
N ARG A 152 13.65 -8.31 -3.01
CA ARG A 152 12.87 -8.11 -1.79
C ARG A 152 11.52 -7.45 -2.08
N LEU A 153 11.51 -6.33 -2.79
CA LEU A 153 10.28 -5.58 -3.10
C LEU A 153 9.30 -6.43 -3.92
N LEU A 154 9.80 -7.14 -4.94
CA LEU A 154 8.98 -8.04 -5.75
C LEU A 154 8.38 -9.17 -4.92
N LEU A 155 9.19 -9.80 -4.06
CA LEU A 155 8.72 -10.87 -3.18
C LEU A 155 7.68 -10.35 -2.18
N TRP A 156 7.87 -9.14 -1.66
CA TRP A 156 6.91 -8.49 -0.76
C TRP A 156 5.56 -8.28 -1.45
N ILE A 157 5.57 -7.69 -2.65
CA ILE A 157 4.36 -7.49 -3.46
C ILE A 157 3.70 -8.82 -3.82
N LEU A 158 4.47 -9.88 -4.02
CA LEU A 158 3.94 -11.22 -4.30
C LEU A 158 3.42 -11.95 -3.05
N GLY A 159 3.53 -11.36 -1.86
CA GLY A 159 3.10 -11.95 -0.59
C GLY A 159 4.08 -12.99 -0.02
N LYS A 160 5.30 -13.05 -0.54
CA LYS A 160 6.36 -13.97 -0.11
C LYS A 160 7.24 -13.33 0.97
N TYR A 161 6.64 -12.95 2.10
CA TYR A 161 7.29 -12.09 3.09
C TYR A 161 8.54 -12.69 3.74
N SER A 162 8.58 -14.02 3.95
CA SER A 162 9.79 -14.68 4.48
C SER A 162 10.96 -14.58 3.51
N GLU A 163 10.76 -14.92 2.23
CA GLU A 163 11.81 -14.80 1.22
C GLU A 163 12.21 -13.32 1.00
N SER A 164 11.24 -12.40 1.05
CA SER A 164 11.49 -10.96 0.97
C SER A 164 12.42 -10.49 2.09
N SER A 165 12.14 -10.90 3.33
CA SER A 165 12.97 -10.55 4.49
C SER A 165 14.39 -11.11 4.37
N GLU A 166 14.58 -12.32 3.83
CA GLU A 166 15.92 -12.87 3.60
C GLU A 166 16.66 -12.11 2.48
N ALA A 167 15.98 -11.81 1.36
CA ALA A 167 16.56 -11.00 0.29
C ALA A 167 17.01 -9.62 0.79
N PHE A 168 16.27 -9.02 1.74
CA PHE A 168 16.69 -7.77 2.37
C PHE A 168 17.97 -7.90 3.18
N LYS A 169 18.07 -8.96 4.01
CA LYS A 169 19.26 -9.20 4.82
C LYS A 169 20.48 -9.36 3.94
N THR A 170 20.36 -10.12 2.86
CA THR A 170 21.43 -10.26 1.86
C THR A 170 21.77 -8.93 1.19
N ALA A 171 20.78 -8.11 0.81
CA ALA A 171 21.04 -6.77 0.28
C ALA A 171 21.83 -5.91 1.28
N LYS A 172 21.44 -5.94 2.56
CA LYS A 172 22.11 -5.21 3.64
C LYS A 172 23.54 -5.69 3.90
N GLU A 173 23.77 -7.00 3.90
CA GLU A 173 25.10 -7.61 4.02
C GLU A 173 26.03 -7.21 2.86
N LEU A 174 25.47 -7.01 1.67
CA LEU A 174 26.18 -6.53 0.47
C LEU A 174 26.31 -5.00 0.40
N GLY A 175 25.87 -4.26 1.43
CA GLY A 175 26.06 -2.82 1.55
C GLY A 175 24.90 -1.97 1.05
N TRP A 176 23.70 -2.52 0.84
CA TRP A 176 22.55 -1.73 0.42
C TRP A 176 22.16 -0.65 1.46
N SER A 177 21.94 0.57 1.00
CA SER A 177 21.36 1.66 1.79
C SER A 177 20.23 2.34 1.01
N ALA A 178 19.28 2.96 1.73
CA ALA A 178 18.21 3.72 1.09
C ALA A 178 18.76 4.94 0.34
N GLU A 179 19.79 5.59 0.88
CA GLU A 179 20.46 6.76 0.31
C GLU A 179 21.17 6.45 -1.02
N SER A 180 21.69 5.23 -1.17
CA SER A 180 22.35 4.78 -2.40
C SER A 180 21.39 4.13 -3.40
N SER A 181 20.12 3.94 -3.04
CA SER A 181 19.18 3.24 -3.90
C SER A 181 18.74 4.12 -5.07
N THR A 182 18.80 3.59 -6.29
CA THR A 182 18.32 4.29 -7.49
C THR A 182 16.80 4.15 -7.70
N LEU A 183 16.11 3.45 -6.80
CA LEU A 183 14.70 3.09 -6.95
C LEU A 183 13.84 4.11 -6.19
N VAL A 184 13.18 4.99 -6.95
CA VAL A 184 12.42 6.13 -6.41
C VAL A 184 10.90 5.92 -6.37
N ALA A 185 10.41 4.85 -7.01
CA ALA A 185 9.00 4.46 -7.04
C ALA A 185 8.86 2.96 -7.40
N ILE A 186 7.73 2.32 -7.05
CA ILE A 186 7.38 0.91 -7.30
C ILE A 186 6.02 0.72 -7.96
#